data_AF-A0A239DMI7-F1
#
_entry.id   AF-A0A239DMI7-F1
#
_cell.length_a   1.000
_cell.length_b   1.000
_cell.length_c   1.000
_cell.angle_alpha   90.00
_cell.angle_beta   90.00
_cell.angle_gamma   90.00
#
_symmetry.space_group_name_H-M   'P 1'
#
loop_
_entity.id
_entity.type
_entity.pdbx_description
1 polymer ?
#
loop_
_entity_poly.entity_id
_entity_poly.type
_entity_poly.pdbx_seq_one_letter_code
_entity_poly.pdbx_strand_id
1 'polypeptide(L)' 'MLKKISNLQGVQKLNSKEQKEVKGGKDAVRCPVYTPAECTNCGGFPVFNGCCLGTQEVHECLTGFGN' A
#
# COMPACT_ATOMS: atom_id res chain seq x y z
N MET A 1 9.16 -23.33 -13.53
CA MET A 1 8.47 -24.52 -12.98
C MET A 1 8.26 -24.40 -11.46
N LEU A 2 7.57 -23.37 -10.98
CA LEU A 2 7.28 -23.16 -9.55
C LEU A 2 6.07 -23.97 -9.05
N LYS A 3 5.18 -24.41 -9.96
CA LYS A 3 3.94 -25.14 -9.62
C LYS A 3 4.16 -26.55 -9.09
N LYS A 4 5.35 -27.14 -9.25
CA LYS A 4 5.65 -28.53 -8.83
C LYS A 4 6.25 -28.64 -7.43
N ILE A 5 6.67 -27.54 -6.81
CA ILE A 5 7.38 -27.55 -5.51
C ILE A 5 6.42 -27.24 -4.35
N SER A 6 5.34 -26.50 -4.60
CA SER A 6 4.44 -26.06 -3.55
C SER A 6 3.20 -26.96 -3.53
N ASN A 7 3.08 -27.86 -2.55
CA ASN A 7 1.87 -28.60 -2.17
C ASN A 7 0.75 -27.66 -1.68
N LEU A 8 0.48 -26.57 -2.40
CA LEU A 8 -0.55 -25.63 -2.05
C LEU A 8 -1.89 -26.23 -2.50
N GLN A 9 -2.54 -26.97 -1.61
CA GLN A 9 -3.95 -27.31 -1.76
C GLN A 9 -4.78 -26.08 -1.39
N GLY A 10 -5.76 -25.70 -2.23
CA GLY A 10 -6.58 -24.50 -2.01
C GLY A 10 -6.06 -23.22 -2.66
N VAL A 11 -5.16 -23.29 -3.65
CA VAL A 11 -4.73 -22.08 -4.39
C VAL A 11 -5.88 -21.57 -5.26
N GLN A 12 -6.61 -20.60 -4.74
CA GLN A 12 -7.54 -19.84 -5.55
C GLN A 12 -6.75 -18.78 -6.31
N LYS A 13 -6.96 -18.69 -7.62
CA LYS A 13 -6.44 -17.56 -8.39
C LYS A 13 -7.16 -16.31 -7.87
N LEU A 14 -6.42 -15.47 -7.15
CA LEU A 14 -6.92 -14.20 -6.65
C LEU A 14 -7.57 -13.44 -7.80
N ASN A 15 -8.79 -12.97 -7.59
CA ASN A 15 -9.46 -12.08 -8.53
C ASN A 15 -8.74 -10.71 -8.56
N SER A 16 -9.08 -9.87 -9.54
CA SER A 16 -8.39 -8.58 -9.71
C SER A 16 -8.48 -7.65 -8.49
N LYS A 17 -9.50 -7.81 -7.64
CA LYS A 17 -9.65 -7.05 -6.38
C LYS A 17 -8.71 -7.61 -5.30
N GLU A 18 -8.69 -8.91 -5.09
CA GLU A 18 -7.81 -9.57 -4.12
C GLU A 18 -6.33 -9.41 -4.51
N GLN A 19 -6.02 -9.46 -5.82
CA GLN A 19 -4.68 -9.17 -6.32
C GLN A 19 -4.27 -7.71 -6.08
N LYS A 20 -5.22 -6.78 -6.11
CA LYS A 20 -4.94 -5.39 -5.73
C LYS A 20 -4.61 -5.35 -4.24
N GLU A 21 -5.43 -5.92 -3.36
CA GLU A 21 -5.20 -5.92 -1.92
C GLU A 21 -3.83 -6.51 -1.52
N VAL A 22 -3.42 -7.65 -2.09
CA VAL A 22 -2.10 -8.25 -1.83
C VAL A 22 -0.95 -7.40 -2.36
N LYS A 23 -1.16 -6.64 -3.44
CA LYS A 23 -0.18 -5.70 -4.00
C LYS A 23 -0.23 -4.32 -3.31
N GLY A 24 -0.93 -4.17 -2.19
CA GLY A 24 -1.10 -2.87 -1.51
C GLY A 24 -1.99 -1.90 -2.31
N GLY A 25 -2.96 -2.43 -3.02
CA GLY A 25 -3.78 -1.72 -3.98
C GLY A 25 -4.88 -0.91 -3.29
N LYS A 26 -4.70 0.42 -3.33
CA LYS A 26 -5.74 1.48 -3.38
C LYS A 26 -7.02 1.23 -2.58
N ASP A 27 -6.92 0.79 -1.34
CA ASP A 27 -7.94 1.18 -0.39
C ASP A 27 -7.54 2.57 0.11
N ALA A 28 -8.31 3.61 -0.22
CA ALA A 28 -8.00 4.99 0.15
C ALA A 28 -7.85 5.15 1.67
N VAL A 29 -8.45 4.24 2.45
CA VAL A 29 -8.32 4.19 3.91
C VAL A 29 -6.94 3.69 4.36
N ARG A 30 -6.33 2.74 3.62
CA ARG A 30 -5.02 2.14 3.97
C ARG A 30 -3.85 2.80 3.24
N CYS A 31 -4.13 3.45 2.13
CA CYS A 31 -3.19 4.20 1.31
C CYS A 31 -3.91 5.45 0.80
N PRO A 32 -3.95 6.52 1.60
CA PRO A 32 -4.32 7.81 1.09
C PRO A 32 -3.27 8.24 0.07
N VAL A 33 -3.73 8.80 -1.05
CA VAL A 33 -2.85 9.23 -2.13
C VAL A 33 -2.38 10.64 -1.83
N TYR A 34 -1.07 10.81 -1.71
CA TYR A 34 -0.41 12.10 -1.54
C TYR A 34 0.50 12.36 -2.74
N THR A 35 0.76 13.62 -3.03
CA THR A 35 1.81 13.96 -3.99
C THR A 35 3.17 13.51 -3.46
N PRO A 36 4.14 13.19 -4.33
CA PRO A 36 5.50 12.87 -3.89
C PRO A 36 6.13 13.96 -3.02
N ALA A 37 5.80 15.22 -3.28
CA ALA A 37 6.28 16.37 -2.53
C ALA A 37 5.75 16.37 -1.08
N GLU A 38 4.44 16.18 -0.88
CA GLU A 38 3.84 16.10 0.46
C GLU A 38 4.42 14.96 1.29
N CYS A 39 4.55 13.78 0.67
CA CYS A 39 5.13 12.60 1.31
C CYS A 39 6.57 12.85 1.76
N THR A 40 7.41 13.40 0.88
CA THR A 40 8.82 13.68 1.17
C THR A 40 8.97 14.76 2.24
N ASN A 41 8.10 15.78 2.23
CA ASN A 41 8.11 16.86 3.22
C ASN A 41 7.81 16.35 4.64
N CYS A 42 6.97 15.33 4.76
CA CYS A 42 6.70 14.65 6.03
C CYS A 42 7.74 13.57 6.40
N GLY A 43 8.85 13.44 5.65
CA GLY A 43 9.89 12.43 5.91
C GLY A 43 9.53 11.01 5.46
N GLY A 44 8.47 10.86 4.66
CA GLY A 44 8.06 9.59 4.08
C GLY A 44 8.68 9.29 2.71
N PHE A 45 8.44 8.09 2.22
CA PHE A 45 8.90 7.61 0.91
C PHE A 45 7.73 7.39 -0.05
N PRO A 46 7.63 8.15 -1.16
CA PRO A 46 6.52 8.02 -2.10
C PRO A 46 6.69 6.76 -2.96
N VAL A 47 5.58 6.05 -3.18
CA VAL A 47 5.54 4.84 -4.03
C VAL A 47 4.69 5.07 -5.27
N PHE A 48 4.94 4.29 -6.32
CA PHE A 48 4.31 4.46 -7.65
C PHE A 48 2.77 4.43 -7.67
N ASN A 49 2.14 3.85 -6.66
CA ASN A 49 0.68 3.83 -6.53
C ASN A 49 0.10 5.08 -5.86
N GLY A 50 0.94 6.04 -5.47
CA GLY A 50 0.56 7.31 -4.82
C GLY A 50 0.56 7.25 -3.29
N CYS A 51 0.82 6.10 -2.66
CA CYS A 51 0.94 6.05 -1.20
C CYS A 51 2.22 6.75 -0.73
N CYS A 52 2.21 7.13 0.53
CA CYS A 52 3.40 7.48 1.27
C CYS A 52 3.74 6.38 2.28
N LEU A 53 4.93 5.80 2.20
CA LEU A 53 5.46 4.90 3.22
C LEU A 53 6.13 5.72 4.31
N GLY A 54 5.92 5.36 5.58
CA GLY A 54 6.53 6.09 6.69
C GLY A 54 6.18 5.48 8.04
N THR A 55 6.67 6.14 9.10
CA THR A 55 6.29 5.84 10.49
C THR A 55 4.91 6.44 10.81
N GLN A 56 4.41 6.19 12.01
CA GLN A 56 3.19 6.83 12.50
C GLN A 56 3.31 8.37 12.48
N GLU A 57 4.49 8.92 12.77
CA GLU A 57 4.74 10.38 12.72
C GLU A 57 4.54 10.95 11.31
N VAL A 58 4.98 10.23 10.28
CA VAL A 58 4.73 10.60 8.87
C VAL A 58 3.23 10.59 8.58
N HIS A 59 2.50 9.59 9.09
CA HIS A 59 1.06 9.52 8.94
C HIS A 59 0.35 10.69 9.63
N GLU A 60 0.78 11.06 10.84
CA GLU A 60 0.24 12.19 11.60
C GLU A 60 0.54 13.54 10.91
N CYS A 61 1.72 13.68 10.32
CA CYS A 61 2.09 14.85 9.50
C CYS A 61 1.21 14.99 8.25
N LEU A 62 0.95 13.88 7.55
CA LEU A 62 0.17 13.87 6.30
C LEU A 62 -1.35 13.98 6.50
N THR A 63 -1.86 13.42 7.60
CA THR A 63 -3.29 13.51 7.96
C THR A 63 -3.59 14.76 8.79
N GLY A 64 -2.55 15.45 9.27
CA GLY A 64 -2.63 16.68 10.02
C GLY A 64 -3.63 16.59 11.15
N PHE A 65 -3.47 15.63 12.08
CA PHE A 65 -4.30 15.46 13.29
C PHE A 65 -5.68 16.16 13.23
N GLY A 66 -6.66 15.53 12.57
CA GLY A 66 -8.10 15.77 12.68
C GLY A 66 -8.61 17.23 12.68
N ASN A 67 -9.23 17.64 11.58
CA ASN A 67 -10.44 18.48 11.64
C ASN A 67 -11.63 17.69 11.10
#